data_AF-A0A835C102-F1
#
_entry.id   AF-A0A835C102-F1
#
_cell.length_a   1.000
_cell.length_b   1.000
_cell.length_c   1.000
_cell.angle_alpha   90.00
_cell.angle_beta   90.00
_cell.angle_gamma   90.00
#
_symmetry.space_group_name_H-M   'P 1'
#
loop_
_entity.id
_entity.type
_entity.pdbx_description
1 polymer ?
#
loop_
_entity_poly.entity_id
_entity_poly.type
_entity_poly.pdbx_seq_one_letter_code
_entity_poly.pdbx_strand_id
1 'polypeptide(L)'
;MTNRGYENIAGPFYERTSLRHSVKQLRNRWDQLKSLYTFWTYCNKQSGLGKSGTGGIIASDAFWDQHCKKQPERKKLKYGPPECLEDLEVMFEGVTVDGSSSCIPGENAYDGAFGDRGVDYEEYAEKDYGSPMTTGSLKRTSSSNTTVTSPRKKVKSPLVKIMKGMWGTMQTTATVAQKAMSGEFETEGIKEAMRLAVECGAKPRTPEHFMASKLFTKNKHRTVFLTLESNEDRLFWLQQWCQEKNIH
;
A
#
# COMPACT_ATOMS: atom_id res chain seq x y z
N MET A 1 9.31 -10.83 11.27
CA MET A 1 8.15 -10.60 12.16
C MET A 1 7.66 -11.96 12.65
N THR A 2 7.16 -12.08 13.89
CA THR A 2 6.71 -13.36 14.46
C THR A 2 5.25 -13.67 14.09
N ASN A 3 4.82 -14.94 14.19
CA ASN A 3 3.42 -15.34 13.96
C ASN A 3 2.42 -14.52 14.77
N ARG A 4 2.69 -14.36 16.07
CA ARG A 4 1.87 -13.52 16.96
C ARG A 4 1.84 -12.05 16.52
N GLY A 5 2.91 -11.57 15.89
CA GLY A 5 2.94 -10.25 15.27
C GLY A 5 1.93 -10.13 14.12
N TYR A 6 1.83 -11.15 13.26
CA TYR A 6 0.86 -11.17 12.17
C TYR A 6 -0.59 -11.31 12.64
N GLU A 7 -0.85 -12.10 13.68
CA GLU A 7 -2.17 -12.19 14.32
C GLU A 7 -2.62 -10.84 14.87
N ASN A 8 -1.71 -10.14 15.55
CA ASN A 8 -1.95 -8.79 16.07
C ASN A 8 -2.19 -7.75 14.97
N ILE A 9 -1.72 -8.00 13.74
CA ILE A 9 -1.96 -7.12 12.59
C ILE A 9 -3.27 -7.49 11.89
N ALA A 10 -3.62 -8.79 11.84
CA ALA A 10 -4.77 -9.29 11.10
C ALA A 10 -6.10 -8.67 11.56
N GLY A 11 -6.31 -8.55 12.87
CA GLY A 11 -7.51 -7.93 13.45
C GLY A 11 -7.66 -6.46 13.03
N PRO A 12 -6.71 -5.58 13.39
CA PRO A 12 -6.75 -4.18 12.98
C PRO A 12 -6.79 -3.99 11.46
N PHE A 13 -6.09 -4.83 10.69
CA PHE A 13 -6.13 -4.78 9.23
C PHE A 13 -7.56 -5.02 8.70
N TYR A 14 -8.25 -6.03 9.24
CA TYR A 14 -9.64 -6.32 8.86
C TYR A 14 -10.58 -5.18 9.25
N GLU A 15 -10.47 -4.64 10.47
CA GLU A 15 -11.29 -3.49 10.91
C GLU A 15 -11.15 -2.27 9.99
N ARG A 16 -9.96 -2.08 9.40
CA ARG A 16 -9.64 -0.91 8.56
C ARG A 16 -10.03 -1.10 7.10
N THR A 17 -9.87 -2.30 6.58
CA THR A 17 -10.00 -2.56 5.13
C THR A 17 -11.25 -3.38 4.77
N SER A 18 -11.90 -3.98 5.78
CA SER A 18 -12.92 -5.01 5.62
C SER A 18 -12.44 -6.25 4.86
N LEU A 19 -11.14 -6.41 4.63
CA LEU A 19 -10.54 -7.55 3.95
C LEU A 19 -9.93 -8.51 4.97
N ARG A 20 -10.35 -9.78 4.92
CA ARG A 20 -9.78 -10.84 5.75
C ARG A 20 -8.60 -11.47 5.04
N HIS A 21 -7.44 -11.41 5.68
CA HIS A 21 -6.25 -12.10 5.22
C HIS A 21 -5.78 -13.11 6.26
N SER A 22 -5.35 -14.28 5.79
CA SER A 22 -4.66 -15.24 6.64
C SER A 22 -3.27 -14.71 7.02
N VAL A 23 -2.72 -15.23 8.12
CA VAL A 23 -1.33 -14.96 8.52
C VAL A 23 -0.35 -15.24 7.38
N LYS A 24 -0.59 -16.30 6.59
CA LYS A 24 0.23 -16.64 5.42
C LYS A 24 0.17 -15.55 4.34
N GLN A 25 -1.02 -15.03 4.04
CA GLN A 25 -1.18 -13.95 3.05
C GLN A 25 -0.46 -12.67 3.51
N LEU A 26 -0.61 -12.30 4.79
CA LEU A 26 0.07 -11.13 5.36
C LEU A 26 1.60 -11.29 5.35
N ARG A 27 2.10 -12.48 5.69
CA ARG A 27 3.53 -12.81 5.62
C ARG A 27 4.06 -12.70 4.19
N ASN A 28 3.38 -13.35 3.24
CA ASN A 28 3.79 -13.30 1.84
C ASN A 28 3.82 -11.86 1.31
N ARG A 29 2.83 -11.04 1.67
CA ARG A 29 2.81 -9.63 1.28
C ARG A 29 3.94 -8.84 1.93
N TRP A 30 4.19 -9.07 3.21
CA TRP A 30 5.32 -8.46 3.92
C TRP A 30 6.66 -8.78 3.25
N ASP A 31 6.89 -10.03 2.87
CA ASP A 31 8.13 -10.45 2.22
C ASP A 31 8.28 -9.86 0.81
N GLN A 32 7.20 -9.73 0.05
CA GLN A 32 7.19 -9.02 -1.23
C GLN A 32 7.58 -7.54 -1.06
N LEU A 33 7.00 -6.85 -0.09
CA LEU A 33 7.29 -5.44 0.19
C LEU A 33 8.74 -5.24 0.63
N LYS A 34 9.23 -6.10 1.53
CA LYS A 34 10.64 -6.10 1.97
C LYS A 34 11.58 -6.34 0.79
N SER A 35 11.27 -7.33 -0.05
CA SER A 35 12.02 -7.67 -1.26
C SER A 35 12.08 -6.51 -2.26
N LEU A 36 10.96 -5.81 -2.46
CA LEU A 36 10.86 -4.66 -3.35
C LEU A 36 11.72 -3.49 -2.83
N TYR A 37 11.60 -3.14 -1.55
CA TYR A 37 12.37 -2.06 -0.94
C TYR A 37 13.87 -2.35 -0.91
N THR A 38 14.26 -3.58 -0.54
CA THR A 38 15.67 -4.00 -0.53
C THR A 38 16.28 -3.92 -1.93
N PHE A 39 15.51 -4.28 -2.96
CA PHE A 39 15.98 -4.17 -4.34
C PHE A 39 16.04 -2.72 -4.83
N TRP A 40 15.06 -1.88 -4.45
CA TRP A 40 15.09 -0.45 -4.73
C TRP A 40 16.33 0.23 -4.13
N THR A 41 16.62 -0.01 -2.85
CA THR A 41 17.82 0.53 -2.19
C THR A 41 19.10 0.01 -2.82
N TYR A 42 19.16 -1.28 -3.17
CA TYR A 42 20.28 -1.85 -3.94
C TYR A 42 20.53 -1.09 -5.24
N CYS A 43 19.50 -0.91 -6.07
CA CYS A 43 19.64 -0.18 -7.35
C CYS A 43 20.10 1.26 -7.17
N ASN A 44 19.66 1.95 -6.11
CA ASN A 44 20.07 3.32 -5.82
C ASN A 44 21.53 3.44 -5.35
N LYS A 45 22.13 2.36 -4.84
CA LYS A 45 23.54 2.31 -4.45
C LYS A 45 24.49 1.97 -5.61
N GLN A 46 23.98 1.54 -6.76
CA GLN A 46 24.81 1.15 -7.90
C GLN A 46 25.23 2.37 -8.75
N SER A 47 26.54 2.58 -8.87
CA SER A 47 27.15 3.55 -9.79
C SER A 47 27.13 3.02 -11.22
N GLY A 48 25.97 3.04 -11.88
CA GLY A 48 25.84 2.56 -13.26
C GLY A 48 24.40 2.36 -13.75
N LEU A 49 23.42 2.45 -12.85
CA LEU A 49 22.01 2.41 -13.23
C LEU A 49 21.50 3.83 -13.48
N GLY A 50 20.88 4.03 -14.65
CA GLY A 50 20.28 5.30 -15.00
C GLY A 50 18.94 5.51 -14.29
N LYS A 51 18.45 6.75 -14.32
CA LYS A 51 17.13 7.13 -13.82
C LYS A 51 16.28 7.72 -14.93
N SER A 52 15.04 7.25 -15.04
CA SER A 52 14.04 7.85 -15.92
C SER A 52 13.56 9.17 -15.34
N GLY A 53 12.91 10.01 -16.16
CA GLY A 53 12.29 11.28 -15.71
C GLY A 53 11.23 11.10 -14.62
N THR A 54 10.67 9.88 -14.48
CA THR A 54 9.74 9.51 -13.40
C THR A 54 10.44 8.93 -12.15
N GLY A 55 11.77 8.88 -12.14
CA GLY A 55 12.56 8.25 -11.07
C GLY A 55 12.73 6.74 -11.19
N GLY A 56 12.18 6.11 -12.24
CA GLY A 56 12.33 4.67 -12.49
C GLY A 56 13.78 4.26 -12.81
N ILE A 57 14.12 2.99 -12.55
CA ILE A 57 15.44 2.42 -12.84
C ILE A 57 15.57 2.10 -14.32
N ILE A 58 16.60 2.65 -14.97
CA ILE A 58 17.01 2.29 -16.33
C ILE A 58 18.13 1.26 -16.22
N ALA A 59 17.85 0.04 -16.68
CA ALA A 59 18.81 -1.07 -16.71
C ALA A 59 18.49 -1.96 -17.91
N SER A 60 19.47 -2.77 -18.35
CA SER A 60 19.29 -3.73 -19.45
C SER A 60 18.27 -4.81 -19.10
N ASP A 61 17.65 -5.43 -20.11
CA ASP A 61 16.70 -6.53 -19.86
C ASP A 61 17.38 -7.73 -19.20
N ALA A 62 18.66 -7.99 -19.50
CA ALA A 62 19.46 -9.00 -18.82
C ALA A 62 19.56 -8.76 -17.31
N PHE A 63 19.75 -7.50 -16.88
CA PHE A 63 19.74 -7.12 -15.47
C PHE A 63 18.38 -7.43 -14.82
N TRP A 64 17.29 -7.04 -15.48
CA TRP A 64 15.95 -7.29 -14.94
C TRP A 64 15.62 -8.78 -14.84
N ASP A 65 16.03 -9.59 -15.83
CA ASP A 65 15.77 -11.02 -15.80
C ASP A 65 16.63 -11.75 -14.79
N GLN A 66 17.87 -11.32 -14.56
CA GLN A 66 18.71 -11.86 -13.49
C GLN A 66 18.10 -11.57 -12.11
N HIS A 67 17.64 -10.33 -11.88
CA HIS A 67 17.22 -9.88 -10.55
C HIS A 67 15.71 -10.01 -10.24
N CYS A 68 14.86 -10.31 -11.24
CA CYS A 68 13.40 -10.36 -11.06
C CYS A 68 12.73 -11.69 -11.43
N LYS A 69 13.48 -12.74 -11.82
CA LYS A 69 12.94 -14.05 -12.23
C LYS A 69 11.86 -14.62 -11.30
N LYS A 70 12.07 -14.56 -9.99
CA LYS A 70 11.12 -15.08 -8.97
C LYS A 70 10.24 -13.99 -8.32
N GLN A 71 10.43 -12.74 -8.72
CA GLN A 71 9.83 -11.57 -8.07
C GLN A 71 9.44 -10.52 -9.13
N PRO A 72 8.40 -10.79 -9.95
CA PRO A 72 8.01 -9.94 -11.08
C PRO A 72 7.56 -8.54 -10.63
N GLU A 73 7.05 -8.41 -9.41
CA GLU A 73 6.68 -7.13 -8.77
C GLU A 73 7.82 -6.10 -8.81
N ARG A 74 9.09 -6.54 -8.79
CA ARG A 74 10.26 -5.64 -8.90
C ARG A 74 10.35 -4.91 -10.23
N LYS A 75 9.78 -5.47 -11.31
CA LYS A 75 9.75 -4.81 -12.63
C LYS A 75 8.91 -3.52 -12.61
N LYS A 76 8.05 -3.31 -11.59
CA LYS A 76 7.35 -2.05 -11.38
C LYS A 76 8.31 -0.87 -11.19
N LEU A 77 9.52 -1.12 -10.69
CA LEU A 77 10.56 -0.09 -10.50
C LEU A 77 11.12 0.47 -11.82
N LYS A 78 10.79 -0.12 -12.98
CA LYS A 78 11.05 0.48 -14.29
C LYS A 78 10.30 1.80 -14.47
N TYR A 79 9.14 1.93 -13.84
CA TYR A 79 8.21 3.05 -14.06
C TYR A 79 8.31 4.15 -12.99
N GLY A 80 8.93 3.88 -11.84
CA GLY A 80 9.07 4.85 -10.77
C GLY A 80 9.49 4.22 -9.43
N PRO A 81 9.68 5.03 -8.38
CA PRO A 81 9.85 4.53 -7.01
C PRO A 81 8.61 3.74 -6.53
N PRO A 82 8.74 2.89 -5.51
CA PRO A 82 7.58 2.25 -4.87
C PRO A 82 6.55 3.28 -4.38
N GLU A 83 5.25 3.01 -4.59
CA GLU A 83 4.16 3.93 -4.24
C GLU A 83 4.10 4.34 -2.75
N CYS A 84 4.57 3.48 -1.85
CA CYS A 84 4.63 3.70 -0.40
C CYS A 84 6.08 3.76 0.11
N LEU A 85 6.99 4.37 -0.65
CA LEU A 85 8.42 4.37 -0.33
C LEU A 85 8.73 4.86 1.09
N GLU A 86 8.08 5.93 1.54
CA GLU A 86 8.28 6.47 2.90
C GLU A 86 7.91 5.44 3.99
N ASP A 87 6.80 4.74 3.83
CA ASP A 87 6.39 3.68 4.76
C ASP A 87 7.35 2.48 4.71
N LEU A 88 7.83 2.13 3.51
CA LEU A 88 8.80 1.04 3.32
C LEU A 88 10.15 1.37 3.98
N GLU A 89 10.59 2.62 3.88
CA GLU A 89 11.80 3.11 4.55
C GLU A 89 11.66 2.98 6.06
N VAL A 90 10.58 3.51 6.65
CA VAL A 90 10.32 3.36 8.10
C VAL A 90 10.25 1.90 8.54
N MET A 91 9.68 1.01 7.72
CA MET A 91 9.54 -0.42 8.05
C MET A 91 10.86 -1.20 7.93
N PHE A 92 11.78 -0.79 7.05
CA PHE A 92 12.89 -1.65 6.61
C PHE A 92 14.30 -1.04 6.66
N GLU A 93 14.45 0.30 6.78
CA GLU A 93 15.73 1.03 6.72
C GLU A 93 16.77 0.59 7.78
N GLY A 94 16.33 -0.02 8.89
CA GLY A 94 17.22 -0.58 9.94
C GLY A 94 17.24 -2.12 10.05
N VAL A 95 16.49 -2.84 9.20
CA VAL A 95 16.36 -4.32 9.28
C VAL A 95 17.17 -5.01 8.18
N THR A 96 17.62 -4.27 7.17
CA THR A 96 18.51 -4.79 6.12
C THR A 96 19.96 -4.75 6.63
N VAL A 97 20.42 -5.84 7.24
CA VAL A 97 21.86 -6.11 7.31
C VAL A 97 22.29 -6.41 5.88
N ASP A 98 22.94 -5.45 5.24
CA ASP A 98 23.60 -5.72 3.98
C ASP A 98 24.84 -6.57 4.30
N GLY A 99 24.97 -7.72 3.65
CA GLY A 99 26.16 -8.58 3.79
C GLY A 99 27.46 -7.91 3.32
N SER A 100 27.42 -6.60 3.03
CA SER A 100 28.52 -5.75 2.59
C SER A 100 29.61 -5.59 3.65
N SER A 101 29.34 -5.87 4.94
CA SER A 101 30.31 -5.69 6.03
C SER A 101 31.07 -6.94 6.46
N SER A 102 30.81 -8.12 5.89
CA SER A 102 31.63 -9.31 6.19
C SER A 102 32.84 -9.35 5.25
N CYS A 103 33.88 -8.60 5.61
CA CYS A 103 35.22 -8.77 5.06
C CYS A 103 35.88 -9.97 5.78
N ILE A 104 36.18 -11.03 5.04
CA ILE A 104 37.12 -12.06 5.48
C ILE A 104 38.51 -11.58 5.03
N PRO A 105 39.47 -11.32 5.94
CA PRO A 105 40.79 -10.84 5.53
C PRO A 105 41.56 -11.95 4.81
N GLY A 106 41.76 -11.76 3.50
CA GLY A 106 42.76 -12.47 2.70
C GLY A 106 42.20 -13.41 1.64
N GLU A 107 41.85 -12.89 0.45
CA GLU A 107 42.36 -13.38 -0.84
C GLU A 107 41.87 -12.50 -2.00
N ASN A 108 42.58 -12.61 -3.13
CA ASN A 108 42.62 -11.65 -4.22
C ASN A 108 41.32 -11.53 -5.06
N ALA A 109 41.20 -10.36 -5.71
CA ALA A 109 40.08 -9.90 -6.51
C ALA A 109 39.71 -10.79 -7.70
N TYR A 110 38.47 -11.31 -7.78
CA TYR A 110 37.65 -11.52 -8.98
C TYR A 110 36.14 -11.62 -8.61
N ASP A 111 35.29 -11.37 -9.59
CA ASP A 111 33.82 -11.23 -9.56
C ASP A 111 32.99 -12.25 -8.75
N GLY A 112 31.91 -11.72 -8.16
CA GLY A 112 30.54 -12.23 -8.31
C GLY A 112 30.18 -13.63 -7.81
N ALA A 113 29.59 -13.72 -6.62
CA ALA A 113 28.60 -14.75 -6.30
C ALA A 113 27.72 -14.33 -5.12
N PHE A 114 26.50 -13.89 -5.41
CA PHE A 114 25.45 -13.80 -4.39
C PHE A 114 25.06 -15.22 -3.98
N GLY A 115 25.51 -15.63 -2.79
CA GLY A 115 25.16 -16.87 -2.14
C GLY A 115 23.66 -16.94 -1.85
N ASP A 116 23.02 -17.84 -2.57
CA ASP A 116 21.81 -18.58 -2.25
C ASP A 116 21.60 -18.76 -0.73
N ARG A 117 20.44 -18.32 -0.22
CA ARG A 117 19.83 -18.96 0.95
C ARG A 117 18.57 -19.65 0.49
N GLY A 118 18.70 -20.97 0.45
CA GLY A 118 17.68 -21.93 0.10
C GLY A 118 16.32 -21.61 0.72
N VAL A 119 15.34 -21.73 -0.16
CA VAL A 119 13.94 -22.01 0.15
C VAL A 119 13.88 -23.32 0.93
N ASP A 120 13.39 -23.26 2.17
CA ASP A 120 12.91 -24.45 2.87
C ASP A 120 11.39 -24.48 2.76
N TYR A 121 10.89 -25.47 2.02
CA TYR A 121 9.49 -25.85 1.94
C TYR A 121 9.24 -26.82 3.10
N GLU A 122 8.93 -26.31 4.29
CA GLU A 122 8.38 -27.17 5.34
C GLU A 122 6.86 -27.28 5.16
N GLU A 123 6.46 -28.32 4.45
CA GLU A 123 5.15 -28.96 4.54
C GLU A 123 5.01 -29.57 5.95
N TYR A 124 4.08 -29.07 6.76
CA TYR A 124 3.66 -29.80 7.95
C TYR A 124 2.15 -29.98 7.97
N ALA A 125 1.82 -31.26 8.00
CA ALA A 125 0.52 -31.84 8.16
C ALA A 125 -0.20 -31.32 9.42
N GLU A 126 -1.50 -31.16 9.25
CA GLU A 126 -2.52 -31.05 10.28
C GLU A 126 -2.36 -32.14 11.34
N LYS A 127 -2.21 -31.75 12.61
CA LYS A 127 -2.53 -32.63 13.75
C LYS A 127 -3.23 -31.86 14.86
N ASP A 128 -4.49 -32.28 15.02
CA ASP A 128 -5.39 -32.11 16.14
C ASP A 128 -4.90 -32.85 17.41
N TYR A 129 -5.54 -32.51 18.53
CA TYR A 129 -5.57 -33.09 19.88
C TYR A 129 -4.58 -32.58 20.95
N GLY A 130 -5.18 -31.91 21.94
CA GLY A 130 -5.22 -32.41 23.33
C GLY A 130 -3.99 -32.17 24.24
N SER A 131 -4.17 -31.34 25.27
CA SER A 131 -3.46 -31.51 26.56
C SER A 131 -3.80 -32.90 27.16
N PRO A 132 -2.94 -33.56 27.99
CA PRO A 132 -2.23 -32.93 29.13
C PRO A 132 -0.84 -33.49 29.56
N MET A 133 -0.10 -32.64 30.29
CA MET A 133 0.71 -32.90 31.50
C MET A 133 1.95 -33.85 31.54
N THR A 134 2.96 -33.33 32.23
CA THR A 134 4.07 -34.00 33.00
C THR A 134 5.25 -34.55 32.18
N THR A 135 6.53 -34.51 32.58
CA THR A 135 7.28 -34.15 33.80
C THR A 135 8.73 -33.82 33.38
N GLY A 136 9.40 -32.89 34.04
CA GLY A 136 10.84 -32.67 33.84
C GLY A 136 11.42 -31.61 34.77
N SER A 137 11.42 -31.89 36.08
CA SER A 137 12.10 -31.06 37.09
C SER A 137 13.61 -31.13 36.92
N LEU A 138 14.26 -29.98 36.74
CA LEU A 138 15.60 -29.72 37.24
C LEU A 138 15.60 -28.34 37.93
N LYS A 139 15.53 -28.37 39.26
CA LYS A 139 15.68 -27.22 40.16
C LYS A 139 17.15 -26.80 40.27
N ARG A 140 17.39 -25.49 40.22
CA ARG A 140 18.33 -24.71 41.08
C ARG A 140 17.89 -23.24 40.98
N THR A 141 17.00 -22.75 41.83
CA THR A 141 17.25 -22.02 43.09
C THR A 141 18.25 -20.86 42.97
N SER A 142 17.75 -19.64 42.78
CA SER A 142 18.13 -18.49 43.60
C SER A 142 17.07 -17.40 43.43
N SER A 143 16.42 -17.07 44.53
CA SER A 143 15.41 -16.03 44.68
C SER A 143 16.05 -14.71 45.06
N SER A 144 15.65 -13.61 44.40
CA SER A 144 15.65 -12.27 44.99
C SER A 144 14.53 -11.45 44.36
N ASN A 145 13.44 -11.34 45.12
CA ASN A 145 12.38 -10.36 44.89
C ASN A 145 12.88 -8.99 45.39
N THR A 146 12.88 -7.99 44.52
CA THR A 146 12.72 -6.59 44.95
C THR A 146 11.73 -5.89 44.02
N THR A 147 10.53 -5.70 44.54
CA THR A 147 9.54 -4.72 44.09
C THR A 147 10.13 -3.31 44.16
N VAL A 148 10.34 -2.68 42.99
CA VAL A 148 10.36 -1.21 42.86
C VAL A 148 9.58 -0.85 41.60
N THR A 149 8.32 -0.47 41.80
CA THR A 149 7.47 0.17 40.80
C THR A 149 7.95 1.60 40.58
N SER A 150 8.77 1.81 39.55
CA SER A 150 9.17 3.15 39.12
C SER A 150 8.08 3.78 38.24
N PRO A 151 7.59 5.01 38.50
CA PRO A 151 6.58 5.64 37.67
C PRO A 151 7.14 5.89 36.27
N ARG A 152 6.67 5.12 35.27
CA ARG A 152 7.04 5.35 33.87
C ARG A 152 6.49 6.71 33.43
N LYS A 153 7.32 7.76 33.48
CA LYS A 153 7.04 9.04 32.82
C LYS A 153 6.69 8.72 31.36
N LYS A 154 5.46 9.04 30.95
CA LYS A 154 4.98 8.89 29.57
C LYS A 154 5.70 9.90 28.67
N VAL A 155 6.98 9.69 28.41
CA VAL A 155 7.64 10.34 27.29
C VAL A 155 6.96 9.77 26.06
N LYS A 156 6.16 10.58 25.34
CA LYS A 156 5.56 10.16 24.08
C LYS A 156 6.71 9.81 23.15
N SER A 157 7.03 8.52 23.09
CA SER A 157 8.17 7.99 22.36
C SER A 157 8.08 8.50 20.91
N PRO A 158 9.18 8.96 20.30
CA PRO A 158 9.22 9.33 18.89
C PRO A 158 8.56 8.28 17.97
N LEU A 159 8.69 6.99 18.31
CA LEU A 159 8.00 5.87 17.66
C LEU A 159 6.46 5.97 17.69
N VAL A 160 5.87 6.45 18.78
CA VAL A 160 4.42 6.62 18.91
C VAL A 160 3.91 7.75 18.01
N LYS A 161 4.72 8.79 17.80
CA LYS A 161 4.38 9.90 16.90
C LYS A 161 4.45 9.45 15.43
N ILE A 162 5.49 8.70 15.08
CA ILE A 162 5.67 8.11 13.75
C ILE A 162 4.53 7.12 13.44
N MET A 163 4.24 6.20 14.37
CA MET A 163 3.16 5.22 14.24
C MET A 163 1.79 5.90 14.08
N LYS A 164 1.57 7.04 14.75
CA LYS A 164 0.33 7.83 14.59
C LYS A 164 0.26 8.54 13.22
N GLY A 165 1.39 8.98 12.68
CA GLY A 165 1.47 9.56 11.33
C GLY A 165 1.17 8.51 10.26
N MET A 166 1.88 7.38 10.30
CA MET A 166 1.65 6.24 9.40
C MET A 166 0.21 5.72 9.51
N TRP A 167 -0.35 5.69 10.73
CA TRP A 167 -1.75 5.37 10.97
C TRP A 167 -2.70 6.30 10.23
N GLY A 168 -2.45 7.61 10.28
CA GLY A 168 -3.22 8.60 9.54
C GLY A 168 -3.13 8.38 8.03
N THR A 169 -1.92 8.25 7.49
CA THR A 169 -1.69 8.05 6.05
C THR A 169 -2.30 6.75 5.54
N MET A 170 -2.08 5.63 6.24
CA MET A 170 -2.69 4.35 5.89
C MET A 170 -4.22 4.39 5.92
N GLN A 171 -4.80 5.10 6.89
CA GLN A 171 -6.26 5.25 6.98
C GLN A 171 -6.78 6.08 5.80
N THR A 172 -6.11 7.17 5.44
CA THR A 172 -6.45 7.98 4.26
C THR A 172 -6.35 7.16 2.98
N THR A 173 -5.22 6.48 2.73
CA THR A 173 -5.04 5.66 1.51
C THR A 173 -6.02 4.50 1.44
N ALA A 174 -6.33 3.84 2.56
CA ALA A 174 -7.33 2.79 2.62
C ALA A 174 -8.74 3.33 2.32
N THR A 175 -9.12 4.49 2.88
CA THR A 175 -10.42 5.10 2.57
C THR A 175 -10.53 5.53 1.10
N VAL A 176 -9.47 6.06 0.51
CA VAL A 176 -9.43 6.43 -0.92
C VAL A 176 -9.51 5.18 -1.80
N ALA A 177 -8.76 4.13 -1.47
CA ALA A 177 -8.81 2.86 -2.21
C ALA A 177 -10.20 2.19 -2.10
N GLN A 178 -10.81 2.19 -0.91
CA GLN A 178 -12.17 1.69 -0.71
C GLN A 178 -13.18 2.50 -1.54
N LYS A 179 -13.09 3.83 -1.54
CA LYS A 179 -13.94 4.72 -2.36
C LYS A 179 -13.77 4.50 -3.87
N ALA A 180 -12.57 4.15 -4.32
CA ALA A 180 -12.31 3.82 -5.72
C ALA A 180 -12.90 2.46 -6.10
N MET A 181 -12.86 1.48 -5.20
CA MET A 181 -13.39 0.14 -5.42
C MET A 181 -14.91 0.06 -5.28
N SER A 182 -15.53 0.91 -4.44
CA SER A 182 -16.98 0.93 -4.21
C SER A 182 -17.77 1.73 -5.26
N GLY A 183 -17.08 2.41 -6.19
CA GLY A 183 -17.70 3.34 -7.13
C GLY A 183 -18.18 4.63 -6.46
N GLU A 184 -17.87 4.86 -5.19
CA GLU A 184 -18.27 6.07 -4.45
C GLU A 184 -17.81 7.34 -5.15
N PHE A 185 -16.59 7.39 -5.71
CA PHE A 185 -16.14 8.57 -6.46
C PHE A 185 -17.00 8.85 -7.69
N GLU A 186 -17.51 7.83 -8.36
CA GLU A 186 -18.45 8.04 -9.46
C GLU A 186 -19.78 8.57 -8.94
N THR A 187 -20.29 8.01 -7.83
CA THR A 187 -21.54 8.50 -7.23
C THR A 187 -21.43 9.94 -6.74
N GLU A 188 -20.31 10.31 -6.11
CA GLU A 188 -20.04 11.67 -5.66
C GLU A 188 -19.86 12.63 -6.85
N GLY A 189 -19.15 12.20 -7.90
CA GLY A 189 -19.03 12.98 -9.13
C GLY A 189 -20.38 13.20 -9.82
N ILE A 190 -21.28 12.21 -9.80
CA ILE A 190 -22.65 12.35 -10.31
C ILE A 190 -23.46 13.32 -9.43
N LYS A 191 -23.41 13.17 -8.11
CA LYS A 191 -24.11 14.07 -7.18
C LYS A 191 -23.66 15.51 -7.36
N GLU A 192 -22.36 15.74 -7.49
CA GLU A 192 -21.80 17.07 -7.67
C GLU A 192 -22.23 17.70 -9.00
N ALA A 193 -22.11 16.95 -10.11
CA ALA A 193 -22.57 17.41 -11.41
C ALA A 193 -24.09 17.72 -11.41
N MET A 194 -24.90 16.86 -10.78
CA MET A 194 -26.34 17.08 -10.65
C MET A 194 -26.67 18.31 -9.80
N ARG A 195 -25.93 18.56 -8.72
CA ARG A 195 -26.07 19.76 -7.88
C ARG A 195 -25.81 21.03 -8.69
N LEU A 196 -24.70 21.07 -9.42
CA LEU A 196 -24.35 22.20 -10.27
C LEU A 196 -25.35 22.41 -11.43
N ALA A 197 -25.94 21.34 -11.97
CA ALA A 197 -27.01 21.45 -12.96
C ALA A 197 -28.27 22.14 -12.38
N VAL A 198 -28.64 21.82 -11.14
CA VAL A 198 -29.74 22.51 -10.46
C VAL A 198 -29.39 23.97 -10.18
N GLU A 199 -28.17 24.25 -9.69
CA GLU A 199 -27.69 25.61 -9.44
C GLU A 199 -27.65 26.47 -10.72
N CYS A 200 -27.37 25.86 -11.88
CA CYS A 200 -27.35 26.57 -13.16
C CYS A 200 -28.74 26.74 -13.81
N GLY A 201 -29.81 26.19 -13.21
CA GLY A 201 -31.19 26.41 -13.66
C GLY A 201 -31.91 25.18 -14.23
N ALA A 202 -31.24 24.03 -14.34
CA ALA A 202 -31.88 22.76 -14.71
C ALA A 202 -32.65 22.19 -13.51
N LYS A 203 -33.79 22.80 -13.19
CA LYS A 203 -34.61 22.44 -12.02
C LYS A 203 -35.20 21.03 -12.16
N PRO A 204 -35.49 20.35 -11.04
CA PRO A 204 -36.20 19.08 -11.10
C PRO A 204 -37.47 19.18 -11.95
N ARG A 205 -37.70 18.18 -12.81
CA ARG A 205 -38.82 18.09 -13.76
C ARG A 205 -38.72 18.98 -15.01
N THR A 206 -37.57 19.59 -15.29
CA THR A 206 -37.32 20.20 -16.61
C THR A 206 -36.63 19.19 -17.55
N PRO A 207 -36.74 19.35 -18.88
CA PRO A 207 -36.03 18.51 -19.85
C PRO A 207 -34.51 18.54 -19.64
N GLU A 208 -33.95 19.67 -19.22
CA GLU A 208 -32.51 19.82 -18.93
C GLU A 208 -32.08 18.98 -17.73
N HIS A 209 -32.90 18.91 -16.67
CA HIS A 209 -32.60 18.08 -15.50
C HIS A 209 -32.70 16.58 -15.85
N PHE A 210 -33.67 16.20 -16.67
CA PHE A 210 -33.75 14.84 -17.18
C PHE A 210 -32.54 14.50 -18.05
N MET A 211 -32.14 15.40 -18.96
CA MET A 211 -30.97 15.22 -19.82
C MET A 211 -29.68 15.10 -19.00
N ALA A 212 -29.49 15.98 -18.00
CA ALA A 212 -28.37 15.91 -17.07
C ALA A 212 -28.27 14.54 -16.38
N SER A 213 -29.41 13.98 -15.93
CA SER A 213 -29.44 12.64 -15.31
C SER A 213 -28.98 11.52 -16.23
N LYS A 214 -29.12 11.67 -17.55
CA LYS A 214 -28.64 10.71 -18.55
C LYS A 214 -27.17 10.94 -18.88
N LEU A 215 -26.79 12.18 -19.15
CA LEU A 215 -25.42 12.55 -19.53
C LEU A 215 -24.42 12.23 -18.42
N PHE A 216 -24.75 12.58 -17.18
CA PHE A 216 -23.84 12.44 -16.06
C PHE A 216 -23.63 11.00 -15.61
N THR A 217 -24.33 10.01 -16.15
CA THR A 217 -23.93 8.60 -15.96
C THR A 217 -22.55 8.30 -16.54
N LYS A 218 -22.11 9.06 -17.57
CA LYS A 218 -20.82 8.88 -18.23
C LYS A 218 -19.80 9.90 -17.71
N ASN A 219 -18.61 9.41 -17.33
CA ASN A 219 -17.54 10.26 -16.80
C ASN A 219 -17.14 11.42 -17.74
N LYS A 220 -17.04 11.15 -19.05
CA LYS A 220 -16.62 12.15 -20.04
C LYS A 220 -17.53 13.37 -20.08
N HIS A 221 -18.85 13.18 -19.97
CA HIS A 221 -19.81 14.28 -19.98
C HIS A 221 -19.75 15.08 -18.67
N ARG A 222 -19.56 14.41 -17.53
CA ARG A 222 -19.33 15.08 -16.23
C ARG A 222 -18.09 15.97 -16.31
N THR A 223 -16.98 15.43 -16.82
CA THR A 223 -15.73 16.20 -16.94
C THR A 223 -15.91 17.45 -17.79
N VAL A 224 -16.52 17.34 -18.98
CA VAL A 224 -16.79 18.52 -19.84
C VAL A 224 -17.68 19.53 -19.12
N PHE A 225 -18.77 19.09 -18.50
CA PHE A 225 -19.68 19.98 -17.76
C PHE A 225 -18.98 20.73 -16.62
N LEU A 226 -18.09 20.06 -15.88
CA LEU A 226 -17.34 20.67 -14.77
C LEU A 226 -16.25 21.66 -15.22
N THR A 227 -15.83 21.64 -16.50
CA THR A 227 -14.91 22.66 -17.05
C THR A 227 -15.60 23.98 -17.38
N LEU A 228 -16.93 24.01 -17.45
CA LEU A 228 -17.69 25.23 -17.66
C LEU A 228 -17.77 25.99 -16.34
N GLU A 229 -17.31 27.24 -16.30
CA GLU A 229 -17.25 28.05 -15.07
C GLU A 229 -18.55 28.82 -14.82
N SER A 230 -19.20 29.32 -15.88
CA SER A 230 -20.45 30.06 -15.79
C SER A 230 -21.68 29.15 -15.68
N ASN A 231 -22.66 29.58 -14.88
CA ASN A 231 -23.96 28.91 -14.82
C ASN A 231 -24.74 29.04 -16.13
N GLU A 232 -24.59 30.15 -16.86
CA GLU A 232 -25.25 30.33 -18.16
C GLU A 232 -24.70 29.33 -19.20
N ASP A 233 -23.38 29.15 -19.24
CA ASP A 233 -22.72 28.19 -20.15
C ASP A 233 -23.12 26.74 -19.84
N ARG A 234 -23.19 26.39 -18.55
CA ARG A 234 -23.65 25.06 -18.09
C ARG A 234 -25.09 24.79 -18.53
N LEU A 235 -25.99 25.77 -18.37
CA LEU A 235 -27.39 25.62 -18.76
C LEU A 235 -27.53 25.54 -20.28
N PHE A 236 -26.85 26.43 -21.02
CA PHE A 236 -26.83 26.44 -22.47
C PHE A 236 -26.34 25.10 -23.04
N TRP A 237 -25.27 24.55 -22.46
CA TRP A 237 -24.76 23.24 -22.85
C TRP A 237 -25.80 22.12 -22.69
N LEU A 238 -26.54 22.11 -21.57
CA LEU A 238 -27.63 21.15 -21.36
C LEU A 238 -28.79 21.33 -22.36
N GLN A 239 -29.12 22.58 -22.68
CA GLN A 239 -30.16 22.92 -23.67
C GLN A 239 -29.78 22.43 -25.08
N GLN A 240 -28.52 22.61 -25.48
CA GLN A 240 -28.01 22.09 -26.75
C GLN A 240 -28.17 20.57 -26.84
N TRP A 241 -27.90 19.84 -25.75
CA TRP A 241 -28.16 18.40 -25.71
C TRP A 241 -29.64 18.04 -25.82
N CYS A 242 -30.52 18.80 -25.15
CA CYS A 242 -31.97 18.59 -25.26
C CYS A 242 -32.45 18.76 -26.71
N GLN A 243 -31.96 19.78 -27.40
CA GLN A 243 -32.25 20.02 -28.82
C GLN A 243 -31.71 18.89 -29.71
N GLU A 244 -30.46 18.46 -29.51
CA GLU A 244 -29.85 17.36 -30.29
C GLU A 244 -30.63 16.04 -30.14
N LYS A 245 -31.23 15.81 -28.97
CA LYS A 245 -31.99 14.60 -28.66
C LYS A 245 -33.50 14.74 -28.84
N ASN A 246 -33.99 15.87 -29.35
CA ASN A 246 -35.41 16.19 -29.49
C ASN A 246 -36.20 15.94 -28.19
N ILE A 247 -35.63 16.33 -27.05
CA ILE A 247 -36.29 16.28 -25.74
C ILE A 247 -36.87 17.66 -25.45
N HIS A 248 -38.19 17.72 -25.23
CA HIS A 248 -38.97 18.92 -24.94
C HIS A 248 -39.60 18.84 -23.55
#